data_AF-A0A2G1MG97-F1
#
_entry.id   AF-A0A2G1MG97-F1
#
_cell.length_a   1.000
_cell.length_b   1.000
_cell.length_c   1.000
_cell.angle_alpha   90.00
_cell.angle_beta   90.00
_cell.angle_gamma   90.00
#
_symmetry.space_group_name_H-M   'P 1'
#
loop_
_entity.id
_entity.type
_entity.pdbx_description
1 polymer ?
#
loop_
_entity_poly.entity_id
_entity_poly.type
_entity_poly.pdbx_seq_one_letter_code
_entity_poly.pdbx_strand_id
1 'polypeptide(L)'
;MNAILRLSLPLTLWLASFSAVYGLHGLLCSSRWATLAPELPGRLLLIGASLAALALQALLLVLLRSSRWPHPDAAIHRISMALAIVALVATAWTLIPTLTTSHCL
;
A
#
# COMPACT_ATOMS: atom_id res chain seq x y z
N MET A 1 17.80 -14.97 -8.72
CA MET A 1 16.43 -14.94 -8.14
C MET A 1 16.16 -13.67 -7.33
N ASN A 2 17.06 -13.25 -6.43
CA ASN A 2 16.87 -12.03 -5.61
C ASN A 2 16.64 -10.73 -6.42
N ALA A 3 17.21 -10.62 -7.62
CA ALA A 3 17.03 -9.47 -8.49
C ALA A 3 15.57 -9.28 -8.96
N ILE A 4 14.92 -10.35 -9.42
CA ILE A 4 13.52 -10.31 -9.88
C ILE A 4 12.61 -9.90 -8.74
N LEU A 5 12.81 -10.51 -7.56
CA LEU A 5 12.03 -10.17 -6.38
C LEU A 5 12.23 -8.70 -5.98
N ARG A 6 13.45 -8.18 -5.98
CA ARG A 6 13.74 -6.76 -5.67
C ARG A 6 13.05 -5.79 -6.64
N LEU A 7 12.96 -6.15 -7.91
CA LEU A 7 12.33 -5.32 -8.94
C LEU A 7 10.81 -5.38 -8.88
N SER A 8 10.22 -6.56 -8.65
CA SER A 8 8.76 -6.72 -8.66
C SER A 8 8.10 -6.30 -7.35
N LEU A 9 8.79 -6.49 -6.21
CA LEU A 9 8.19 -6.36 -4.88
C LEU A 9 7.62 -4.96 -4.54
N PRO A 10 8.24 -3.83 -4.96
CA PRO A 10 7.63 -2.51 -4.73
C PRO A 10 6.28 -2.33 -5.41
N LEU A 11 6.19 -2.71 -6.69
CA LEU A 11 4.96 -2.58 -7.49
C LEU A 11 3.89 -3.58 -7.06
N THR A 12 4.26 -4.81 -6.72
CA THR A 12 3.29 -5.80 -6.24
C THR A 12 2.74 -5.44 -4.86
N LEU A 13 3.59 -4.93 -3.96
CA LEU A 13 3.14 -4.44 -2.66
C LEU A 13 2.19 -3.25 -2.82
N TRP A 14 2.48 -2.34 -3.75
CA TRP A 14 1.58 -1.23 -4.08
C TRP A 14 0.23 -1.73 -4.58
N LEU A 15 0.23 -2.64 -5.56
CA LEU A 15 -0.99 -3.19 -6.15
C LEU A 15 -1.84 -3.95 -5.11
N ALA A 16 -1.20 -4.76 -4.26
CA ALA A 16 -1.86 -5.47 -3.18
C ALA A 16 -2.50 -4.51 -2.17
N SER A 17 -1.76 -3.47 -1.77
CA SER A 17 -2.25 -2.44 -0.84
C SER A 17 -3.43 -1.67 -1.44
N PHE A 18 -3.32 -1.25 -2.70
CA PHE A 18 -4.39 -0.57 -3.44
C PHE A 18 -5.66 -1.43 -3.48
N SER A 19 -5.51 -2.69 -3.90
CA SER A 19 -6.64 -3.64 -4.01
C SER A 19 -7.30 -3.89 -2.66
N ALA A 20 -6.51 -4.01 -1.58
CA ALA A 20 -7.03 -4.21 -0.23
C ALA A 20 -7.81 -2.98 0.27
N VAL A 21 -7.26 -1.78 0.12
CA VAL A 21 -7.92 -0.54 0.59
C VAL A 21 -9.20 -0.25 -0.21
N TYR A 22 -9.16 -0.37 -1.54
CA TYR A 22 -10.34 -0.14 -2.37
C TYR A 22 -11.38 -1.25 -2.24
N GLY A 23 -10.96 -2.50 -2.08
CA GLY A 23 -11.87 -3.61 -1.77
C GLY A 23 -12.57 -3.39 -0.44
N LEU A 24 -11.83 -2.96 0.59
CA LEU A 24 -12.39 -2.59 1.88
C LEU A 24 -13.38 -1.43 1.74
N HIS A 25 -13.03 -0.38 0.99
CA HIS A 25 -13.93 0.74 0.72
C HIS A 25 -15.25 0.27 0.09
N GLY A 26 -15.18 -0.60 -0.93
CA GLY A 26 -16.36 -1.18 -1.57
C GLY A 26 -17.23 -2.00 -0.61
N LEU A 27 -16.61 -2.77 0.30
CA LEU A 27 -17.33 -3.50 1.35
C LEU A 27 -18.04 -2.55 2.31
N LEU A 28 -17.37 -1.48 2.74
CA LEU A 28 -17.92 -0.49 3.68
C LEU A 28 -19.11 0.28 3.12
N CYS A 29 -19.15 0.54 1.82
CA CYS A 29 -20.31 1.15 1.17
C CYS A 29 -21.44 0.14 0.85
N SER A 30 -21.25 -1.16 1.12
CA SER A 30 -22.30 -2.16 0.92
C SER A 30 -23.23 -2.26 2.13
N SER A 31 -24.51 -2.53 1.90
CA SER A 31 -25.50 -2.79 2.97
C SER A 31 -25.13 -3.98 3.87
N ARG A 32 -24.24 -4.86 3.41
CA ARG A 32 -23.75 -6.03 4.16
C ARG A 32 -22.81 -5.66 5.30
N TRP A 33 -22.12 -4.52 5.22
CA TRP A 33 -21.20 -4.11 6.28
C TRP A 33 -21.91 -3.91 7.62
N ALA A 34 -23.06 -3.25 7.59
CA ALA A 34 -23.90 -3.02 8.78
C ALA A 34 -24.30 -4.32 9.47
N THR A 35 -24.42 -5.43 8.73
CA THR A 35 -24.72 -6.75 9.30
C THR A 35 -23.49 -7.50 9.82
N LEU A 36 -22.30 -7.21 9.28
CA LEU A 36 -21.07 -7.92 9.62
C LEU A 36 -20.35 -7.32 10.84
N ALA A 37 -20.36 -6.00 10.96
CA ALA A 37 -19.59 -5.27 11.97
C ALA A 37 -20.27 -3.95 12.37
N PRO A 38 -21.44 -4.01 13.05
CA PRO A 38 -22.23 -2.82 13.39
C PRO A 38 -21.51 -1.83 14.31
N GLU A 39 -20.65 -2.34 15.20
CA GLU A 39 -19.93 -1.54 16.20
C GLU A 39 -18.63 -0.92 15.67
N LEU A 40 -18.19 -1.29 14.46
CA LEU A 40 -16.90 -0.83 13.92
C LEU A 40 -17.09 0.38 13.00
N PRO A 41 -16.56 1.56 13.35
CA PRO A 41 -16.63 2.73 12.49
C PRO A 41 -15.78 2.49 11.24
N GLY A 42 -16.43 2.23 10.11
CA GLY A 42 -15.78 1.92 8.83
C GLY A 42 -14.74 2.96 8.40
N ARG A 43 -14.95 4.24 8.76
CA ARG A 43 -14.00 5.31 8.51
C ARG A 43 -12.68 5.13 9.26
N LEU A 44 -12.70 4.71 10.53
CA LEU A 44 -11.45 4.43 11.27
C LEU A 44 -10.71 3.23 10.67
N LEU A 45 -11.46 2.22 10.22
CA LEU A 45 -10.88 1.04 9.58
C LEU A 45 -10.19 1.42 8.26
N LEU A 46 -10.80 2.27 7.44
CA LEU A 46 -10.18 2.81 6.22
C LEU A 46 -8.94 3.63 6.51
N ILE A 47 -8.98 4.52 7.51
CA ILE A 47 -7.82 5.31 7.93
C ILE A 47 -6.70 4.38 8.37
N GLY A 48 -7.01 3.37 9.20
CA GLY A 48 -6.04 2.37 9.66
C GLY A 48 -5.42 1.58 8.50
N ALA A 49 -6.23 1.10 7.56
CA ALA A 49 -5.75 0.39 6.37
C ALA A 49 -4.87 1.28 5.48
N SER A 50 -5.23 2.54 5.31
CA SER A 50 -4.47 3.54 4.54
C SER A 50 -3.11 3.81 5.17
N LEU A 51 -3.07 4.00 6.50
CA LEU A 51 -1.83 4.19 7.24
C LEU A 51 -0.95 2.94 7.21
N ALA A 52 -1.54 1.75 7.33
CA ALA A 52 -0.81 0.49 7.22
C ALA A 52 -0.18 0.31 5.83
N ALA A 53 -0.90 0.66 4.76
CA ALA A 53 -0.37 0.64 3.40
C ALA A 53 0.83 1.58 3.23
N LEU A 54 0.73 2.81 3.72
CA LEU A 54 1.86 3.76 3.72
C LEU A 54 3.05 3.26 4.53
N ALA A 55 2.80 2.72 5.73
CA ALA A 55 3.82 2.18 6.61
C ALA A 55 4.56 1.00 5.96
N LEU A 56 3.85 0.10 5.26
CA LEU A 56 4.44 -1.01 4.53
C LEU A 56 5.35 -0.55 3.40
N GLN A 57 4.93 0.46 2.62
CA GLN A 57 5.76 1.04 1.55
C GLN A 57 7.01 1.72 2.10
N ALA A 58 6.87 2.50 3.18
CA ALA A 58 7.98 3.16 3.84
C ALA A 58 8.96 2.14 4.45
N LEU A 59 8.45 1.09 5.11
CA LEU A 59 9.25 0.01 5.66
C LEU A 59 10.03 -0.70 4.55
N LEU A 60 9.39 -0.99 3.42
CA LEU A 60 10.06 -1.59 2.26
C LEU A 60 11.21 -0.71 1.76
N LEU A 61 10.99 0.60 1.62
CA LEU A 61 12.02 1.54 1.19
C LEU A 61 13.21 1.55 2.17
N VAL A 62 12.96 1.55 3.47
CA VAL A 62 13.99 1.48 4.51
C VAL A 62 14.76 0.16 4.43
N LEU A 63 14.06 -0.96 4.25
CA LEU A 63 14.68 -2.29 4.12
C LEU A 63 15.58 -2.38 2.89
N LEU A 64 15.12 -1.84 1.75
CA LEU A 64 15.90 -1.78 0.51
C LEU A 64 17.13 -0.87 0.65
N ARG A 65 17.06 0.18 1.47
CA ARG A 65 18.16 1.11 1.75
C ARG A 65 19.19 0.52 2.71
N SER A 66 18.76 -0.37 3.60
CA SER A 66 19.68 -0.99 4.55
C SER A 66 20.69 -1.88 3.81
N SER A 67 21.97 -1.80 4.20
CA SER A 67 23.06 -2.61 3.63
C SER A 67 22.95 -4.10 4.01
N ARG A 68 21.84 -4.56 4.59
CA ARG A 68 21.65 -5.94 5.05
C ARG A 68 21.49 -6.96 3.91
N TRP A 69 21.38 -6.51 2.67
CA TRP A 69 21.21 -7.39 1.53
C TRP A 69 22.51 -7.49 0.71
N PRO A 70 22.94 -8.70 0.34
CA PRO A 70 24.18 -8.92 -0.41
C PRO A 70 24.17 -8.16 -1.73
N HIS A 71 25.32 -7.56 -2.07
CA HIS A 71 25.56 -6.63 -3.18
C HIS A 71 24.81 -7.01 -4.46
N PRO A 72 23.67 -6.36 -4.77
CA PRO A 72 23.09 -6.37 -6.10
C PRO A 72 23.94 -5.47 -7.00
N ASP A 73 23.93 -5.70 -8.31
CA ASP A 73 24.42 -4.71 -9.27
C ASP A 73 23.87 -3.32 -8.94
N ALA A 74 24.73 -2.31 -9.00
CA ALA A 74 24.38 -0.92 -8.67
C ALA A 74 23.20 -0.40 -9.52
N ALA A 75 22.97 -0.99 -10.70
CA ALA A 75 21.80 -0.71 -11.53
C ALA A 75 20.50 -1.27 -10.91
N ILE A 76 20.48 -2.53 -10.49
CA ILE A 76 19.30 -3.17 -9.87
C ILE A 76 18.92 -2.46 -8.58
N HIS A 77 19.90 -2.07 -7.77
CA HIS A 77 19.64 -1.31 -6.54
C HIS A 77 18.98 0.04 -6.85
N ARG A 78 19.50 0.80 -7.82
CA ARG A 78 18.92 2.10 -8.24
C ARG A 78 17.51 1.96 -8.79
N ILE A 79 17.25 0.96 -9.64
CA ILE A 79 15.91 0.72 -10.20
C ILE A 79 14.93 0.32 -9.09
N SER A 80 15.33 -0.58 -8.19
CA SER A 80 14.48 -1.00 -7.07
C SER A 80 14.13 0.19 -6.15
N MET A 81 15.10 1.09 -5.91
CA MET A 81 14.86 2.33 -5.16
C MET A 81 13.87 3.26 -5.86
N ALA A 82 14.06 3.49 -7.16
CA ALA A 82 13.14 4.31 -7.94
C ALA A 82 11.72 3.74 -7.90
N LEU A 83 11.57 2.42 -8.08
CA LEU A 83 10.29 1.74 -8.01
C LEU A 83 9.64 1.85 -6.62
N ALA A 84 10.41 1.74 -5.54
CA ALA A 84 9.91 1.90 -4.17
C ALA A 84 9.45 3.34 -3.88
N ILE A 85 10.17 4.35 -4.38
CA ILE A 85 9.77 5.75 -4.26
C ILE A 85 8.47 5.99 -5.05
N VAL A 86 8.41 5.52 -6.30
CA VAL A 86 7.21 5.64 -7.13
C VAL A 86 6.02 4.95 -6.48
N ALA A 87 6.20 3.74 -5.94
CA ALA A 87 5.17 3.01 -5.22
C ALA A 87 4.67 3.79 -4.00
N LEU A 88 5.56 4.37 -3.19
CA LEU A 88 5.18 5.18 -2.04
C LEU A 88 4.38 6.43 -2.43
N VAL A 89 4.85 7.17 -3.44
CA VAL A 89 4.15 8.37 -3.96
C VAL A 89 2.80 7.99 -4.54
N ALA A 90 2.74 6.90 -5.31
CA ALA A 90 1.51 6.39 -5.87
C ALA A 90 0.54 5.96 -4.76
N THR A 91 0.99 5.27 -3.70
CA THR A 91 0.16 4.95 -2.53
C THR A 91 -0.41 6.23 -1.92
N ALA A 92 0.43 7.21 -1.61
CA ALA A 92 -0.02 8.48 -1.04
C ALA A 92 -1.09 9.16 -1.91
N TRP A 93 -0.90 9.18 -3.23
CA TRP A 93 -1.87 9.74 -4.17
C TRP A 93 -3.19 8.95 -4.21
N THR A 94 -3.11 7.62 -4.28
CA THR A 94 -4.30 6.74 -4.36
C THR A 94 -5.12 6.71 -3.07
N LEU A 95 -4.55 7.12 -1.93
CA LEU A 95 -5.26 7.19 -0.66
C LEU A 95 -6.05 8.48 -0.48
N ILE A 96 -5.77 9.52 -1.29
CA ILE A 96 -6.49 10.81 -1.22
C ILE A 96 -8.01 10.60 -1.40
N PRO A 97 -8.51 9.94 -2.47
CA PRO A 97 -9.95 9.81 -2.69
C PRO A 97 -10.63 9.08 -1.54
N THR A 98 -10.01 8.03 -1.00
CA THR A 98 -10.59 7.23 0.09
C THR A 98 -10.74 8.00 1.40
N LEU A 99 -9.98 9.09 1.59
CA LEU A 99 -10.02 9.93 2.79
C LEU A 99 -10.86 11.19 2.62
N THR A 100 -10.88 11.76 1.41
CA THR A 100 -11.54 13.05 1.14
C THR A 100 -12.97 12.90 0.65
N THR A 101 -13.32 11.76 0.06
CA THR A 101 -14.63 11.59 -0.54
C THR A 101 -15.59 10.80 0.35
N SER A 102 -16.73 11.42 0.67
CA SER A 102 -17.89 10.76 1.26
C SER A 102 -18.77 10.22 0.13
N HIS A 103 -18.49 9.02 -0.34
CA HIS A 103 -19.13 8.45 -1.55
C HIS A 103 -20.01 7.22 -1.31
N CYS A 104 -20.25 6.80 -0.07
CA CYS A 104 -21.35 5.88 0.18
C CYS A 104 -22.67 6.66 0.04
N LEU A 105 -23.10 6.90 -1.20
CA LEU A 105 -24.39 7.46 -1.59
C LEU A 105 -25.42 6.35 -1.71
#